data_AF-M7BIF5-F1
#
_entry.id   AF-M7BIF5-F1
#
_cell.length_a   1.000
_cell.length_b   1.000
_cell.length_c   1.000
_cell.angle_alpha   90.00
_cell.angle_beta   90.00
_cell.angle_gamma   90.00
#
_symmetry.space_group_name_H-M   'P 1'
#
loop_
_entity.id
_entity.type
_entity.pdbx_description
1 polymer ?
#
loop_
_entity_poly.entity_id
_entity_poly.type
_entity_poly.pdbx_seq_one_letter_code
_entity_poly.pdbx_strand_id
1 'polypeptide(L)'
;MKKFDLLGCKVCSFSGLQLFIGNYQTILVKYDFLSYSKLVEFQAFLPPEQQQAFQALLDEGKLVAKVALQAMVDTVSCSLAHRMVLCRDSWLQSFSFPKEIQIALEGLPFDSHKLQ
;
A
#
# COMPACT_ATOMS: atom_id res chain seq x y z
N MET A 1 -26.96 -11.39 -13.55
CA MET A 1 -26.51 -9.98 -13.56
C MET A 1 -26.31 -9.38 -12.16
N LYS A 2 -27.33 -9.29 -11.29
CA LYS A 2 -27.25 -8.60 -9.97
C LYS A 2 -26.14 -9.04 -8.99
N LYS A 3 -25.67 -10.29 -9.04
CA LYS A 3 -24.68 -10.82 -8.06
C LYS A 3 -23.24 -10.38 -8.35
N PHE A 4 -22.91 -10.16 -9.63
CA PHE A 4 -21.59 -9.70 -10.08
C PHE A 4 -21.39 -8.20 -9.82
N ASP A 5 -22.46 -7.41 -9.99
CA ASP A 5 -22.46 -5.98 -9.68
C ASP A 5 -22.18 -5.72 -8.19
N LEU A 6 -22.76 -6.52 -7.30
CA LEU A 6 -22.56 -6.37 -5.85
C LEU A 6 -21.13 -6.76 -5.43
N LEU A 7 -20.55 -7.79 -6.05
CA LEU A 7 -19.17 -8.23 -5.77
C LEU A 7 -18.15 -7.23 -6.32
N GLY A 8 -18.35 -6.75 -7.55
CA GLY A 8 -17.53 -5.70 -8.16
C GLY A 8 -17.59 -4.39 -7.38
N CYS A 9 -18.78 -3.98 -6.91
CA CYS A 9 -18.97 -2.76 -6.12
C CYS A 9 -18.32 -2.87 -4.72
N LYS A 10 -18.38 -4.05 -4.08
CA LYS A 10 -17.79 -4.30 -2.75
C LYS A 10 -16.25 -4.38 -2.78
N VAL A 11 -15.69 -4.94 -3.85
CA VAL A 11 -14.24 -4.94 -4.09
C VAL A 11 -13.77 -3.53 -4.45
N CYS A 12 -14.53 -2.79 -5.26
CA CYS A 12 -14.24 -1.40 -5.61
C CYS A 12 -14.22 -0.48 -4.37
N SER A 13 -15.15 -0.67 -3.42
CA SER A 13 -15.17 0.11 -2.19
C SER A 13 -14.04 -0.26 -1.23
N PHE A 14 -13.67 -1.54 -1.14
CA PHE A 14 -12.59 -2.01 -0.26
C PHE A 14 -11.20 -1.54 -0.72
N SER A 15 -10.88 -1.69 -2.01
CA SER A 15 -9.59 -1.22 -2.56
C SER A 15 -9.47 0.31 -2.51
N GLY A 16 -10.58 1.03 -2.77
CA GLY A 16 -10.62 2.49 -2.64
C GLY A 16 -10.37 2.94 -1.20
N LEU A 17 -10.95 2.23 -0.21
CA LEU A 17 -10.71 2.50 1.20
C LEU A 17 -9.24 2.25 1.60
N GLN A 18 -8.63 1.15 1.11
CA GLN A 18 -7.22 0.88 1.40
C GLN A 18 -6.27 1.91 0.79
N LEU A 19 -6.55 2.40 -0.42
CA LEU A 19 -5.81 3.52 -1.02
C LEU A 19 -5.95 4.80 -0.18
N PHE A 20 -7.17 5.10 0.27
CA PHE A 20 -7.41 6.25 1.14
C PHE A 20 -6.62 6.13 2.44
N ILE A 21 -6.72 4.99 3.14
CA ILE A 21 -5.95 4.71 4.36
C ILE A 21 -4.44 4.84 4.10
N GLY A 22 -3.93 4.27 3.02
CA GLY A 22 -2.51 4.35 2.65
C GLY A 22 -2.04 5.80 2.40
N ASN A 23 -2.88 6.63 1.80
CA ASN A 23 -2.58 8.05 1.60
C ASN A 23 -2.47 8.80 2.95
N TYR A 24 -3.42 8.59 3.87
CA TYR A 24 -3.33 9.21 5.21
C TYR A 24 -2.11 8.72 5.98
N GLN A 25 -1.84 7.42 5.95
CA GLN A 25 -0.65 6.86 6.60
C GLN A 25 0.65 7.44 6.02
N THR A 26 0.72 7.67 4.71
CA THR A 26 1.88 8.32 4.08
C THR A 26 2.10 9.74 4.63
N ILE A 27 1.02 10.49 4.84
CA ILE A 27 1.10 11.84 5.44
C ILE A 27 1.58 11.75 6.89
N LEU A 28 1.05 10.80 7.68
CA LEU A 28 1.46 10.59 9.07
C LEU A 28 2.94 10.20 9.17
N VAL A 29 3.40 9.24 8.39
CA VAL A 29 4.81 8.81 8.39
C VAL A 29 5.74 9.96 8.00
N LYS A 30 5.35 10.81 7.04
CA LYS A 30 6.11 12.02 6.71
C LYS A 30 6.20 12.96 7.92
N TYR A 31 5.11 13.14 8.64
CA TYR A 31 5.08 13.96 9.85
C TYR A 31 5.94 13.39 10.96
N ASP A 32 5.89 12.07 11.20
CA ASP A 32 6.73 11.37 12.17
C ASP A 32 8.21 11.54 11.82
N PHE A 33 8.58 11.33 10.55
CA PHE A 33 9.96 11.51 10.09
C PHE A 33 10.47 12.94 10.30
N LEU A 34 9.66 13.94 9.97
CA LEU A 34 9.98 15.35 10.23
C LEU A 34 10.09 15.64 11.72
N SER A 35 9.24 15.03 12.54
CA SER A 35 9.27 15.17 13.99
C SER A 35 10.56 14.59 14.56
N TYR A 36 10.98 13.38 14.15
CA TYR A 36 12.25 12.80 14.55
C TYR A 36 13.47 13.64 14.11
N SER A 37 13.40 14.26 12.92
CA SER A 37 14.46 15.18 12.49
C SER A 37 14.57 16.42 13.37
N LYS A 38 13.43 16.99 13.81
CA LYS A 38 13.43 18.09 14.78
C LYS A 38 13.91 17.65 16.16
N LEU A 39 13.56 16.43 16.59
CA LEU A 39 14.01 15.89 17.87
C LEU A 39 15.53 15.73 17.95
N VAL A 40 16.22 15.55 16.81
CA VAL A 40 17.69 15.54 16.76
C VAL A 40 18.29 16.84 17.31
N GLU A 41 17.63 17.99 17.13
CA GLU A 41 18.09 19.28 17.64
C GLU A 41 18.13 19.29 19.18
N PHE A 42 17.31 18.46 19.83
CA PHE A 42 17.26 18.36 21.28
C PHE A 42 18.41 17.54 21.87
N GLN A 43 19.08 16.75 21.05
CA GLN A 43 20.19 15.90 21.49
C GLN A 43 21.32 16.71 22.12
N ALA A 44 21.59 17.91 21.60
CA ALA A 44 22.65 18.79 22.09
C ALA A 44 22.42 19.28 23.53
N PHE A 45 21.18 19.25 24.02
CA PHE A 45 20.83 19.65 25.39
C PHE A 45 20.87 18.49 26.40
N LEU A 46 21.11 17.25 25.94
CA LEU A 46 21.19 16.09 26.81
C LEU A 46 22.60 15.91 27.39
N PRO A 47 22.72 15.32 28.60
CA PRO A 47 24.00 14.87 29.14
C PRO A 47 24.72 13.93 28.15
N PRO A 48 26.05 14.00 28.03
CA PRO A 48 26.81 13.20 27.06
C PRO A 48 26.51 11.69 27.14
N GLU A 49 26.28 11.17 28.35
CA GLU A 49 26.00 9.75 28.57
C GLU A 49 24.65 9.31 27.99
N GLN A 50 23.72 10.25 27.77
CA GLN A 50 22.38 9.99 27.27
C GLN A 50 22.23 10.26 25.76
N GLN A 51 23.15 11.01 25.15
CA GLN A 51 23.06 11.41 23.75
C GLN A 51 23.04 10.21 22.79
N GLN A 52 23.84 9.18 23.08
CA GLN A 52 23.88 7.96 22.26
C GLN A 52 22.58 7.14 22.38
N ALA A 53 22.06 6.99 23.59
CA ALA A 53 20.79 6.29 23.81
C ALA A 53 19.62 7.02 23.14
N PHE A 54 19.62 8.36 23.21
CA PHE A 54 18.63 9.18 22.53
C PHE A 54 18.72 9.05 21.01
N GLN A 55 19.93 9.07 20.43
CA GLN A 55 20.12 8.85 19.00
C GLN A 55 19.58 7.49 18.54
N ALA A 56 19.90 6.44 19.29
CA ALA A 56 19.41 5.09 19.00
C ALA A 56 17.88 5.04 18.98
N LEU A 57 17.21 5.73 19.92
CA LEU A 57 15.75 5.82 19.97
C LEU A 57 15.16 6.59 18.78
N LEU A 58 15.82 7.66 18.32
CA LEU A 58 15.40 8.37 17.10
C LEU A 58 15.55 7.51 15.85
N ASP A 59 16.64 6.74 15.75
CA ASP A 59 16.90 5.87 14.62
C ASP A 59 15.94 4.68 14.57
N GLU A 60 15.63 4.09 15.73
CA GLU A 60 14.60 3.06 15.86
C GLU A 60 13.22 3.60 15.46
N GLY A 61 12.85 4.79 15.95
CA GLY A 61 11.58 5.43 15.57
C GLY A 61 11.44 5.67 14.06
N LYS A 62 12.50 6.18 13.42
CA LYS A 62 12.55 6.35 11.95
C LYS A 62 12.46 5.01 11.21
N LEU A 63 13.13 3.97 11.72
CA LEU A 63 13.08 2.64 11.13
C LEU A 63 11.68 2.04 11.20
N VAL A 64 11.02 2.12 12.36
CA VAL A 64 9.63 1.66 12.57
C VAL A 64 8.69 2.39 11.61
N ALA A 65 8.78 3.71 11.52
CA ALA A 65 7.95 4.50 10.61
C ALA A 65 8.15 4.10 9.13
N LYS A 66 9.40 3.84 8.73
CA LYS A 66 9.74 3.37 7.37
C LYS A 66 9.17 1.97 7.07
N VAL A 67 9.34 1.03 8.01
CA VAL A 67 8.82 -0.34 7.86
C VAL A 67 7.29 -0.34 7.81
N ALA A 68 6.64 0.45 8.65
CA ALA A 68 5.18 0.61 8.62
C ALA A 68 4.69 1.14 7.27
N LEU A 69 5.38 2.14 6.70
CA LEU A 69 5.06 2.67 5.38
C LEU A 69 5.21 1.60 4.29
N GLN A 70 6.30 0.84 4.29
CA GLN A 70 6.52 -0.22 3.31
C GLN A 70 5.42 -1.29 3.39
N ALA A 71 5.09 -1.76 4.59
CA ALA A 71 4.03 -2.75 4.79
C ALA A 71 2.67 -2.26 4.27
N MET A 72 2.38 -0.96 4.40
CA MET A 72 1.18 -0.37 3.84
C MET A 72 1.23 -0.30 2.31
N VAL A 73 2.34 0.14 1.72
CA VAL A 73 2.52 0.17 0.26
C VAL A 73 2.34 -1.23 -0.33
N ASP A 74 2.90 -2.26 0.30
CA ASP A 74 2.76 -3.64 -0.13
C ASP A 74 1.29 -4.10 -0.04
N THR A 75 0.60 -3.74 1.04
CA THR A 75 -0.82 -4.07 1.22
C THR A 75 -1.71 -3.41 0.16
N VAL A 76 -1.49 -2.13 -0.14
CA VAL A 76 -2.22 -1.39 -1.20
C VAL A 76 -1.92 -1.98 -2.57
N SER A 77 -0.66 -2.33 -2.84
CA SER A 77 -0.25 -2.93 -4.11
C SER A 77 -0.91 -4.31 -4.31
N CYS A 78 -0.88 -5.15 -3.27
CA CYS A 78 -1.54 -6.45 -3.25
C CYS A 78 -3.05 -6.33 -3.47
N SER A 79 -3.71 -5.36 -2.85
CA SER A 79 -5.16 -5.19 -3.01
C SER A 79 -5.56 -4.66 -4.37
N LEU A 80 -4.75 -3.79 -4.97
CA LEU A 80 -4.93 -3.32 -6.33
C LEU A 80 -4.76 -4.48 -7.33
N ALA A 81 -3.72 -5.29 -7.18
CA ALA A 81 -3.50 -6.49 -7.99
C ALA A 81 -4.67 -7.47 -7.88
N HIS A 82 -5.15 -7.73 -6.66
CA HIS A 82 -6.31 -8.59 -6.42
C HIS A 82 -7.58 -8.05 -7.12
N ARG A 83 -7.80 -6.73 -7.07
CA ARG A 83 -8.92 -6.09 -7.78
C ARG A 83 -8.81 -6.29 -9.29
N MET A 84 -7.62 -6.12 -9.86
CA MET A 84 -7.40 -6.29 -11.30
C MET A 84 -7.69 -7.72 -11.75
N VAL A 85 -7.26 -8.72 -10.98
CA VAL A 85 -7.59 -10.14 -11.22
C VAL A 85 -9.09 -10.35 -11.19
N LEU A 86 -9.78 -9.93 -10.12
CA LEU A 86 -11.24 -10.10 -10.01
C LEU A 86 -12.02 -9.38 -11.12
N CYS A 87 -11.60 -8.16 -11.49
CA CYS A 87 -12.21 -7.43 -12.59
C CYS A 87 -12.01 -8.15 -13.92
N ARG A 88 -10.81 -8.68 -14.19
CA ARG A 88 -10.51 -9.46 -15.39
C ARG A 88 -11.35 -10.73 -15.44
N ASP A 89 -11.44 -11.47 -14.35
CA ASP A 89 -12.20 -12.73 -14.29
C ASP A 89 -13.70 -12.46 -14.51
N SER A 90 -14.24 -11.42 -13.86
CA SER A 90 -15.63 -11.00 -14.07
C SER A 90 -15.87 -10.54 -15.52
N TRP A 91 -14.92 -9.84 -16.13
CA TRP A 91 -15.00 -9.41 -17.52
C TRP A 91 -14.96 -10.61 -18.47
N LEU A 92 -14.01 -11.54 -18.30
CA LEU A 92 -13.89 -12.75 -19.11
C LEU A 92 -15.14 -13.64 -19.03
N GLN A 93 -15.72 -13.79 -17.84
CA GLN A 93 -16.97 -14.54 -17.66
C GLN A 93 -18.18 -13.89 -18.33
N SER A 94 -18.16 -12.56 -18.51
CA SER A 94 -19.23 -11.85 -19.21
C SER A 94 -19.16 -12.00 -20.74
N PHE A 95 -17.98 -12.35 -21.27
CA PHE A 95 -17.79 -12.66 -22.68
C PHE A 95 -17.89 -14.16 -22.94
N SER A 96 -18.46 -14.54 -24.08
CA SER A 96 -18.58 -15.93 -24.51
C SER A 96 -17.29 -16.45 -25.18
N PHE A 97 -16.12 -16.15 -24.60
CA PHE A 97 -14.85 -16.64 -25.14
C PHE A 97 -14.69 -18.16 -24.94
N PRO A 98 -14.05 -18.86 -25.90
CA PRO A 98 -13.56 -20.22 -25.67
C PRO A 98 -12.65 -20.32 -24.44
N LYS A 99 -12.69 -21.46 -23.73
CA LYS A 99 -11.92 -21.68 -22.49
C LYS A 99 -10.42 -21.49 -22.68
N GLU A 100 -9.88 -21.87 -23.83
CA GLU A 100 -8.46 -21.72 -24.12
C GLU A 100 -8.04 -20.24 -24.14
N ILE A 101 -8.91 -19.37 -24.65
CA ILE A 101 -8.67 -17.92 -24.70
C ILE A 101 -8.80 -17.31 -23.30
N GLN A 102 -9.75 -17.77 -22.48
CA GLN A 102 -9.89 -17.32 -21.09
C GLN A 102 -8.63 -17.65 -20.26
N ILE A 103 -8.14 -18.90 -20.34
CA ILE A 103 -6.94 -19.34 -19.63
C ILE A 103 -5.69 -18.56 -20.08
N ALA A 104 -5.54 -18.32 -21.39
CA ALA A 104 -4.43 -17.54 -21.91
C ALA A 104 -4.45 -16.09 -21.40
N LEU A 105 -5.62 -15.46 -21.33
CA LEU A 105 -5.78 -14.09 -20.83
C LEU A 105 -5.63 -13.99 -19.31
N GLU A 106 -6.02 -15.01 -18.55
CA GLU A 106 -5.83 -15.09 -17.10
C GLU A 106 -4.33 -15.24 -16.70
N GLY A 107 -3.55 -15.93 -17.53
CA GLY A 107 -2.12 -16.13 -17.28
C GLY A 107 -1.24 -14.91 -17.58
N LEU A 108 -1.78 -13.87 -18.23
CA LEU A 108 -0.98 -12.68 -18.57
C LEU A 108 -0.64 -11.87 -17.32
N PRO A 109 0.63 -11.48 -17.13
CA PRO A 109 1.01 -10.56 -16.07
C PRO A 109 0.42 -9.17 -16.32
N PHE A 110 0.12 -8.47 -15.24
CA PHE A 110 -0.31 -7.07 -15.33
C PHE A 110 0.91 -6.17 -15.55
N ASP A 111 0.91 -5.42 -16.66
CA ASP A 111 1.95 -4.43 -16.95
C ASP A 111 1.53 -3.05 -16.40
N SER A 112 2.07 -2.71 -15.24
CA SER A 112 1.78 -1.45 -14.55
C SER A 112 2.38 -0.22 -15.25
N HIS A 113 3.31 -0.39 -16.20
CA HIS A 113 3.95 0.73 -16.91
C HIS A 113 3.10 1.35 -18.01
N LYS A 114 1.99 0.70 -18.41
CA LYS A 114 1.10 1.21 -19.48
C LYS A 114 -0.04 2.11 -18.99
N LEU A 115 -0.08 2.42 -17.70
CA LEU A 115 -1.11 3.27 -17.08
C LEU A 115 -0.57 4.62 -16.59
N GLN A 116 0.66 4.98 -16.98
CA GLN A 116 1.31 6.24 -16.66
C GLN A 116 1.16 7.27 -17.78
#